data_AF-A0A8S2YT57-F1
#
_entry.id   AF-A0A8S2YT57-F1
#
_cell.length_a   1.000
_cell.length_b   1.000
_cell.length_c   1.000
_cell.angle_alpha   90.00
_cell.angle_beta   90.00
_cell.angle_gamma   90.00
#
_symmetry.space_group_name_H-M   'P 1'
#
loop_
_entity.id
_entity.type
_entity.pdbx_description
1 polymer ?
#
loop_
_entity_poly.entity_id
_entity_poly.type
_entity_poly.pdbx_seq_one_letter_code
_entity_poly.pdbx_strand_id
1 'polypeptide(L)' 'IKYNSTQKKMDNEYNRYYIRIRTILGIAPKTIHEELATALGPDAPAYRTVAKWAERFREGREDVNDDPRSGRPVS' A
#
# COMPACT_ATOMS: atom_id res chain seq x y z
N ILE A 1 -24.57 -4.28 6.55
CA ILE A 1 -23.40 -3.52 7.05
C ILE A 1 -22.10 -4.35 6.91
N LYS A 2 -21.86 -4.96 5.75
CA LYS A 2 -20.59 -5.71 5.46
C LYS A 2 -19.78 -5.07 4.32
N TYR A 3 -20.28 -3.97 3.76
CA TYR A 3 -19.83 -3.44 2.47
C TYR A 3 -18.58 -2.53 2.55
N ASN A 4 -18.20 -2.03 3.74
CA ASN A 4 -17.16 -0.98 3.84
C ASN A 4 -15.82 -1.41 4.48
N SER A 5 -15.77 -2.48 5.29
CA SER A 5 -14.52 -2.88 5.97
C SER A 5 -13.73 -3.91 5.18
N THR A 6 -14.41 -4.83 4.48
CA THR A 6 -13.76 -5.93 3.77
C THR A 6 -13.23 -5.49 2.41
N GLN A 7 -14.00 -4.67 1.68
CA GLN A 7 -13.59 -4.09 0.39
C GLN A 7 -12.39 -3.15 0.56
N LYS A 8 -12.48 -2.17 1.47
CA LYS A 8 -11.38 -1.24 1.79
C LYS A 8 -10.08 -1.94 2.23
N LYS A 9 -10.18 -3.13 2.84
CA LYS A 9 -9.01 -3.95 3.21
C LYS A 9 -8.37 -4.59 1.97
N MET A 10 -9.17 -5.14 1.07
CA MET A 10 -8.68 -5.72 -0.20
C MET A 10 -8.05 -4.65 -1.09
N ASP A 11 -8.67 -3.47 -1.21
CA ASP A 11 -8.15 -2.36 -2.02
C ASP A 11 -6.75 -1.92 -1.56
N ASN A 12 -6.52 -1.94 -0.23
CA ASN A 12 -5.23 -1.59 0.34
C ASN A 12 -4.15 -2.65 0.05
N GLU A 13 -4.50 -3.92 0.03
CA GLU A 13 -3.58 -5.02 -0.29
C GLU A 13 -3.21 -5.01 -1.77
N TYR A 14 -4.19 -4.82 -2.67
CA TYR A 14 -3.96 -4.68 -4.10
C TYR A 14 -3.01 -3.52 -4.43
N ASN A 15 -3.23 -2.36 -3.80
CA ASN A 15 -2.34 -1.21 -3.95
C ASN A 15 -0.90 -1.53 -3.52
N ARG A 16 -0.72 -2.23 -2.39
CA ARG A 16 0.62 -2.60 -1.89
C ARG A 16 1.29 -3.63 -2.78
N TYR A 17 0.56 -4.61 -3.31
CA TYR A 17 1.09 -5.58 -4.26
C TYR A 17 1.57 -4.89 -5.55
N TYR A 18 0.77 -3.95 -6.07
CA TYR A 18 1.16 -3.14 -7.24
C TYR A 18 2.44 -2.34 -6.97
N ILE A 19 2.50 -1.64 -5.83
CA ILE A 19 3.68 -0.89 -5.41
C ILE A 19 4.90 -1.81 -5.30
N ARG A 20 4.74 -3.03 -4.75
CA ARG A 20 5.82 -4.03 -4.63
C ARG A 20 6.39 -4.40 -5.99
N ILE A 21 5.54 -4.84 -6.91
CA ILE A 21 5.99 -5.27 -8.25
C ILE A 21 6.67 -4.13 -9.00
N ARG A 22 6.09 -2.93 -8.99
CA ARG A 22 6.69 -1.74 -9.62
C ARG A 22 8.04 -1.36 -8.99
N THR A 23 8.16 -1.49 -7.67
CA THR A 23 9.41 -1.21 -6.96
C THR A 23 10.50 -2.23 -7.32
N ILE A 24 10.16 -3.52 -7.43
CA ILE A 24 11.07 -4.60 -7.88
C ILE A 24 11.55 -4.32 -9.31
N LEU A 25 10.67 -3.77 -10.16
CA LEU A 25 11.02 -3.33 -11.52
C LEU A 25 11.84 -2.03 -11.56
N GLY A 26 12.21 -1.43 -10.43
CA GLY A 26 13.03 -0.22 -10.35
C GLY A 26 12.26 1.07 -10.66
N ILE A 27 10.93 1.05 -10.68
CA ILE A 27 10.13 2.23 -10.99
C ILE A 27 10.12 3.18 -9.78
N ALA A 28 10.30 4.47 -10.05
CA ALA A 28 10.32 5.50 -9.01
C ALA A 28 8.94 5.65 -8.33
N PRO A 29 8.87 5.87 -7.00
CA PRO A 29 7.61 6.00 -6.27
C PRO A 29 6.67 7.08 -6.79
N LYS A 30 7.23 8.13 -7.42
CA LYS A 30 6.46 9.21 -8.05
C LYS A 30 5.62 8.67 -9.21
N THR A 31 6.23 7.93 -10.12
CA THR A 31 5.55 7.31 -11.27
C THR A 31 4.51 6.29 -10.81
N ILE A 32 4.83 5.48 -9.79
CA ILE A 32 3.87 4.53 -9.21
C ILE A 32 2.62 5.25 -8.69
N HIS A 33 2.80 6.40 -8.02
CA HIS A 33 1.68 7.20 -7.53
C HIS A 33 0.86 7.82 -8.66
N GLU A 34 1.50 8.34 -9.72
CA GLU A 34 0.81 8.89 -10.89
C GLU A 34 -0.05 7.83 -11.60
N GLU A 35 0.46 6.61 -11.75
CA GLU A 35 -0.28 5.48 -12.31
C GLU A 35 -1.48 5.10 -11.45
N LEU A 36 -1.30 4.98 -10.14
CA LEU A 36 -2.39 4.68 -9.20
C LEU A 36 -3.43 5.80 -9.15
N ALA A 37 -3.00 7.06 -9.17
CA ALA A 37 -3.90 8.22 -9.22
C ALA A 37 -4.70 8.26 -10.54
N THR A 38 -4.08 7.88 -11.66
CA THR A 38 -4.75 7.78 -12.95
C THR A 38 -5.79 6.65 -12.96
N ALA A 39 -5.48 5.50 -12.36
CA ALA A 39 -6.36 4.33 -12.37
C ALA A 39 -7.50 4.41 -11.34
N LEU A 40 -7.22 4.93 -10.14
CA LEU A 40 -8.14 4.89 -8.99
C LEU A 40 -8.71 6.25 -8.62
N GLY A 41 -8.19 7.35 -9.17
CA GLY A 41 -8.67 8.69 -8.89
C GLY A 41 -8.68 9.01 -7.38
N PRO A 42 -9.82 9.42 -6.80
CA PRO A 42 -9.94 9.74 -5.38
C PRO A 42 -9.60 8.60 -4.42
N ASP A 43 -9.73 7.35 -4.87
CA ASP A 43 -9.48 6.15 -4.05
C ASP A 43 -7.99 5.74 -4.06
N ALA A 44 -7.15 6.46 -4.81
CA ALA A 44 -5.72 6.20 -4.87
C ALA A 44 -5.04 6.45 -3.52
N PRO A 45 -4.03 5.64 -3.15
CA PRO A 45 -3.22 5.91 -1.97
C PRO A 45 -2.44 7.21 -2.15
N ALA A 46 -2.35 8.01 -1.08
CA ALA A 46 -1.53 9.21 -1.06
C ALA A 46 -0.06 8.89 -1.38
N TYR A 47 0.63 9.83 -2.04
CA TYR A 47 2.04 9.69 -2.41
C TYR A 47 2.93 9.25 -1.24
N ARG A 48 2.73 9.82 -0.04
CA ARG A 48 3.48 9.44 1.17
C ARG A 48 3.34 7.95 1.51
N THR A 49 2.15 7.38 1.33
CA THR A 49 1.91 5.95 1.53
C THR A 49 2.67 5.12 0.49
N VAL A 50 2.61 5.51 -0.78
CA VAL A 50 3.34 4.86 -1.88
C VAL A 50 4.85 4.87 -1.62
N ALA A 51 5.41 6.03 -1.29
CA ALA A 51 6.84 6.19 -1.00
C ALA A 51 7.31 5.31 0.17
N LYS A 52 6.54 5.30 1.27
CA LYS A 52 6.85 4.47 2.44
C LYS A 52 6.84 2.97 2.12
N TRP A 53 5.88 2.50 1.32
CA TRP A 53 5.85 1.10 0.90
C TRP A 53 6.99 0.75 -0.06
N ALA A 54 7.27 1.61 -1.04
CA ALA A 54 8.39 1.41 -1.95
C ALA A 54 9.75 1.37 -1.22
N GLU A 55 9.95 2.21 -0.21
CA GLU A 55 11.13 2.15 0.67
C GLU A 55 11.23 0.80 1.39
N ARG A 56 10.16 0.37 2.06
CA ARG A 56 10.11 -0.93 2.75
C ARG A 56 10.40 -2.12 1.82
N PHE A 57 9.90 -2.08 0.59
CA PHE A 57 10.16 -3.15 -0.38
C PHE A 57 11.60 -3.13 -0.90
N ARG A 58 12.22 -1.96 -1.04
CA ARG A 58 13.67 -1.86 -1.34
C ARG A 58 14.54 -2.38 -0.22
N GLU A 59 14.11 -2.23 1.03
CA GLU A 59 14.77 -2.78 2.21
C GLU A 59 14.63 -4.31 2.36
N GLY A 60 13.98 -4.99 1.38
CA GLY A 60 13.88 -6.45 1.35
C GLY A 60 12.68 -7.01 2.10
N ARG A 61 11.68 -6.19 2.47
CA ARG A 61 10.43 -6.71 3.05
C ARG A 61 9.61 -7.43 1.98
N GLU A 62 9.24 -8.69 2.23
CA GLU A 62 8.42 -9.48 1.30
C GLU A 62 6.91 -9.38 1.57
N ASP A 63 6.51 -8.97 2.77
CA ASP A 63 5.11 -8.94 3.18
C ASP A 63 4.41 -7.63 2.78
N VAL A 64 3.21 -7.76 2.21
CA VAL A 64 2.29 -6.67 1.85
C VAL A 64 1.33 -6.32 3.01
N ASN A 65 1.27 -7.14 4.05
CA ASN A 65 0.45 -6.90 5.22
C ASN A 65 1.07 -5.86 6.17
N ASP A 66 0.19 -5.23 6.95
CA ASP A 66 0.66 -4.43 8.09
C ASP A 66 1.22 -5.35 9.16
N ASP A 67 2.23 -4.87 9.88
CA ASP A 67 2.74 -5.55 11.06
C ASP A 67 1.62 -5.73 12.09
N PRO A 68 1.71 -6.78 12.95
CA PRO A 68 0.82 -6.92 14.07
C PRO A 68 0.79 -5.60 14.84
N ARG A 69 -0.37 -4.95 14.90
CA ARG A 69 -0.53 -3.75 15.70
C ARG A 69 -0.31 -4.18 17.14
N SER A 70 0.71 -3.63 17.81
CA SER A 70 0.84 -3.76 19.24
C SER A 70 -0.45 -3.21 19.85
N GLY A 71 -1.29 -4.11 20.35
CA GLY A 71 -2.53 -3.72 21.01
C GLY A 71 -2.20 -2.80 22.17
N ARG A 72 -3.04 -1.79 22.40
CA ARG A 72 -3.02 -1.06 23.67
C ARG A 72 -3.24 -2.09 24.78
N PRO A 73 -2.36 -2.21 25.79
CA PRO A 73 -2.62 -3.09 26.92
C PRO A 73 -3.95 -2.67 27.53
N VAL A 74 -4.89 -3.61 27.58
CA VAL A 74 -6.17 -3.43 28.29
C VAL A 74 -5.85 -3.75 29.75
N SER A 75 -5.80 -2.72 30.58
CA SER A 75 -5.76 -2.85 32.04
C SER A 75 -7.15 -3.09 32.58
#